data_AF-A0A430AUJ3-F1
#
_entry.id   AF-A0A430AUJ3-F1
#
_cell.length_a   1.000
_cell.length_b   1.000
_cell.length_c   1.000
_cell.angle_alpha   90.00
_cell.angle_beta   90.00
_cell.angle_gamma   90.00
#
_symmetry.space_group_name_H-M   'P 1'
#
loop_
_entity.id
_entity.type
_entity.pdbx_description
1 polymer ?
#
loop_
_entity_poly.entity_id
_entity_poly.type
_entity_poly.pdbx_seq_one_letter_code
_entity_poly.pdbx_strand_id
1 'polypeptide(L)'
;MTDKQKESMYEYQKIGKTFVYRRRRLTLVFVLAIVFFSIAGFNLFRNGQRLLALQEKKEEVKAEQTEVSQEKKVLKNEVQLLKDDEYVAKLARAKYFYSKEGEQVYSIPQLNSSIDDEK
;
A
#
# COMPACT_ATOMS: atom_id res chain seq x y z
N MET A 1 77.00 17.90 23.41
CA MET A 1 76.19 17.07 22.49
C MET A 1 76.80 17.20 21.11
N THR A 2 77.26 16.09 20.55
CA THR A 2 77.92 16.01 19.24
C THR A 2 76.95 16.43 18.14
N ASP A 3 77.41 17.10 17.08
CA ASP A 3 76.53 17.65 16.03
C ASP A 3 75.66 16.57 15.36
N LYS A 4 76.17 15.35 15.28
CA LYS A 4 75.43 14.15 14.83
C LYS A 4 74.18 13.83 15.68
N GLN A 5 74.21 14.15 16.97
CA GLN A 5 73.06 13.96 17.88
C GLN A 5 72.01 15.06 17.70
N LYS A 6 72.39 16.24 17.22
CA LYS A 6 71.45 17.35 16.95
C LYS A 6 70.71 17.13 15.63
N GLU A 7 71.41 16.61 14.61
CA GLU A 7 70.80 16.25 13.32
C GLU A 7 69.77 15.13 13.47
N SER A 8 70.07 14.08 14.24
CA SER A 8 69.11 13.01 14.50
C SER A 8 67.86 13.52 15.23
N MET A 9 68.03 14.37 16.26
CA MET A 9 66.93 15.04 16.97
C MET A 9 66.06 15.91 16.04
N TYR A 10 66.66 16.60 15.08
CA TYR A 10 65.94 17.42 14.10
C TYR A 10 65.11 16.57 13.13
N GLU A 11 65.66 15.44 12.67
CA GLU A 11 64.94 14.47 11.82
C GLU A 11 63.73 13.85 12.57
N TYR A 12 63.90 13.46 13.85
CA TYR A 12 62.77 12.97 14.67
C TYR A 12 61.66 14.01 14.84
N GLN A 13 62.00 15.29 15.01
CA GLN A 13 61.01 16.37 15.11
C GLN A 13 60.27 16.63 13.79
N LYS A 14 60.93 16.49 12.64
CA LYS A 14 60.28 16.58 11.31
C LYS A 14 59.30 15.44 11.07
N ILE A 15 59.70 14.22 11.41
CA ILE A 15 58.88 13.02 11.27
C ILE A 15 57.59 13.14 12.10
N GLY A 16 57.68 13.60 13.36
CA GLY A 16 56.51 13.80 14.22
C GLY A 16 55.50 14.82 13.65
N LYS A 17 55.99 15.92 13.07
CA LYS A 17 55.13 16.97 12.49
C LYS A 17 54.33 16.47 11.29
N THR A 18 54.94 15.74 10.35
CA THR A 18 54.26 15.23 9.15
C THR A 18 53.17 14.18 9.48
N PHE A 19 53.39 13.36 10.51
CA PHE A 19 52.39 12.41 10.99
C PHE A 19 51.14 13.07 11.58
N VAL A 20 51.30 14.20 12.30
CA VAL A 20 50.16 14.94 12.87
C VAL A 20 49.28 15.53 11.77
N TYR A 21 49.87 16.13 10.72
CA TYR A 21 49.11 16.64 9.57
C TYR A 21 48.39 15.53 8.80
N ARG A 22 49.05 14.37 8.61
CA ARG A 22 48.45 13.21 7.93
C ARG A 22 47.28 12.62 8.73
N ARG A 23 47.38 12.51 10.06
CA ARG A 23 46.28 12.08 10.93
C ARG A 23 45.12 13.06 10.94
N ARG A 24 45.38 14.37 11.03
CA ARG A 24 44.33 15.42 10.99
C ARG A 24 43.57 15.41 9.66
N ARG A 25 44.27 15.19 8.55
CA ARG A 25 43.64 15.05 7.22
C ARG A 25 42.78 13.78 7.14
N LEU A 26 43.27 12.66 7.67
CA LEU A 26 42.52 11.41 7.72
C LEU A 26 41.26 11.52 8.59
N THR A 27 41.34 12.16 9.76
CA THR A 27 40.18 12.38 10.63
C THR A 27 39.12 13.26 9.95
N LEU A 28 39.52 14.30 9.22
CA LEU A 28 38.59 15.13 8.45
C LEU A 28 37.88 14.32 7.36
N VAL A 29 38.60 13.49 6.60
CA VAL A 29 38.01 12.61 5.59
C VAL A 29 37.07 11.60 6.23
N PHE A 30 37.43 11.04 7.39
CA PHE A 30 36.60 10.07 8.11
C PHE A 30 35.29 10.70 8.63
N VAL A 31 35.37 11.92 9.18
CA VAL A 31 34.18 12.67 9.61
C VAL A 31 33.28 12.98 8.41
N LEU A 32 33.83 13.43 7.29
CA LEU A 32 33.06 13.68 6.06
C LEU A 32 32.41 12.40 5.53
N ALA A 33 33.12 11.26 5.58
CA ALA A 33 32.56 9.97 5.19
C ALA A 33 31.40 9.56 6.09
N ILE A 34 31.53 9.71 7.42
CA ILE A 34 30.43 9.42 8.36
C ILE A 34 29.21 10.28 8.05
N VAL A 35 29.39 11.59 7.83
CA VAL A 35 28.27 12.48 7.49
C VAL A 35 27.58 12.05 6.19
N PHE A 36 28.34 11.71 5.15
CA PHE A 36 27.80 11.21 3.90
C PHE A 36 27.03 9.89 4.07
N PHE A 37 27.60 8.95 4.81
CA PHE A 37 26.97 7.66 5.10
C PHE A 37 25.73 7.81 5.98
N SER A 38 25.71 8.74 6.93
CA SER A 38 24.52 9.05 7.71
C SER A 38 23.41 9.56 6.81
N ILE A 39 23.67 10.54 5.94
CA ILE A 39 22.66 11.07 5.01
C ILE A 39 22.13 9.96 4.09
N ALA A 40 23.02 9.16 3.50
CA ALA A 40 22.62 8.04 2.64
C ALA A 40 21.82 6.98 3.41
N GLY A 41 22.25 6.63 4.62
CA GLY A 41 21.59 5.66 5.50
C GLY A 41 20.20 6.11 5.95
N PHE A 42 20.04 7.39 6.32
CA PHE A 42 18.74 7.97 6.66
C PHE A 42 17.76 7.95 5.48
N ASN A 43 18.24 8.21 4.27
CA ASN A 43 17.42 8.11 3.06
C ASN A 43 17.00 6.68 2.76
N LEU A 44 17.93 5.71 2.85
CA LEU A 44 17.62 4.28 2.66
C LEU A 44 16.58 3.79 3.67
N PHE A 45 16.73 4.16 4.94
CA PHE A 45 15.80 3.75 5.99
C PHE A 45 14.38 4.30 5.77
N ARG A 46 14.25 5.60 5.43
CA ARG A 46 12.95 6.20 5.07
C ARG A 46 12.33 5.56 3.83
N ASN A 47 13.15 5.25 2.82
CA ASN A 47 12.67 4.62 1.59
C ASN A 47 12.22 3.16 1.83
N GLY A 48 12.94 2.41 2.68
CA GLY A 48 12.53 1.06 3.08
C GLY A 48 11.18 1.04 3.79
N GLN A 49 10.97 1.94 4.76
CA GLN A 49 9.66 2.04 5.44
C GLN A 49 8.54 2.49 4.49
N ARG A 50 8.82 3.42 3.57
CA ARG A 50 7.84 3.82 2.54
C ARG A 50 7.48 2.67 1.62
N LEU A 51 8.43 1.84 1.21
CA LEU A 51 8.16 0.69 0.34
C LEU A 51 7.24 -0.33 1.01
N LEU A 52 7.44 -0.61 2.30
CA LEU A 52 6.56 -1.50 3.06
C LEU A 52 5.15 -0.92 3.19
N ALA A 53 5.01 0.36 3.55
CA ALA A 53 3.71 1.03 3.63
C ALA A 53 3.00 1.12 2.26
N LEU A 54 3.76 1.24 1.16
CA LEU A 54 3.21 1.23 -0.20
C LEU A 54 2.75 -0.16 -0.64
N GLN A 55 3.38 -1.23 -0.18
CA GLN A 55 2.93 -2.60 -0.47
C GLN A 55 1.60 -2.90 0.22
N GLU A 56 1.48 -2.55 1.50
CA GLU A 56 0.23 -2.72 2.27
C GLU A 56 -0.92 -1.94 1.62
N LYS A 57 -0.72 -0.65 1.31
CA LYS A 57 -1.70 0.17 0.60
C LYS A 57 -2.04 -0.38 -0.79
N LYS A 58 -1.10 -1.01 -1.48
CA LYS A 58 -1.35 -1.59 -2.80
C LYS A 58 -2.25 -2.84 -2.70
N GLU A 59 -2.09 -3.64 -1.66
CA GLU A 59 -2.96 -4.79 -1.41
C GLU A 59 -4.37 -4.34 -1.03
N GLU A 60 -4.49 -3.34 -0.15
CA GLU A 60 -5.78 -2.74 0.23
C GLU A 60 -6.53 -2.17 -0.97
N VAL A 61 -5.87 -1.31 -1.76
CA VAL A 61 -6.48 -0.72 -2.98
C VAL A 61 -6.84 -1.79 -4.01
N LYS A 62 -6.07 -2.88 -4.10
CA LYS A 62 -6.39 -3.98 -5.02
C LYS A 62 -7.60 -4.77 -4.55
N ALA A 63 -7.73 -4.99 -3.24
CA ALA A 63 -8.92 -5.63 -2.65
C ALA A 63 -10.18 -4.78 -2.89
N GLU A 64 -10.10 -3.48 -2.59
CA GLU A 64 -11.19 -2.53 -2.84
C GLU A 64 -11.56 -2.47 -4.34
N GLN A 65 -10.56 -2.45 -5.22
CA GLN A 65 -10.79 -2.49 -6.67
C GLN A 65 -11.51 -3.77 -7.10
N THR A 66 -11.17 -4.93 -6.52
CA THR A 66 -11.84 -6.20 -6.85
C THR A 66 -13.28 -6.23 -6.35
N GLU A 67 -13.53 -5.72 -5.15
CA GLU A 67 -14.88 -5.63 -4.56
C GLU A 67 -15.78 -4.71 -5.39
N VAL A 68 -15.31 -3.48 -5.64
CA VAL A 68 -16.04 -2.51 -6.48
C VAL A 68 -16.26 -3.04 -7.90
N SER A 69 -15.30 -3.79 -8.46
CA SER A 69 -15.48 -4.41 -9.77
C SER A 69 -16.53 -5.54 -9.76
N GLN A 70 -16.64 -6.29 -8.67
CA GLN A 70 -17.65 -7.33 -8.53
C GLN A 70 -19.03 -6.71 -8.36
N GLU A 71 -19.16 -5.73 -7.47
CA GLU A 71 -20.40 -4.98 -7.24
C GLU A 71 -20.90 -4.36 -8.54
N LYS A 72 -20.02 -3.69 -9.29
CA LYS A 72 -20.37 -3.12 -10.60
C LYS A 72 -20.87 -4.17 -11.60
N LYS A 73 -20.34 -5.39 -11.58
CA LYS A 73 -20.81 -6.49 -12.46
C LYS A 73 -22.20 -6.96 -12.04
N VAL A 74 -22.42 -7.16 -10.75
CA VAL A 74 -23.74 -7.54 -10.19
C VAL A 74 -24.77 -6.48 -10.55
N LEU A 75 -24.47 -5.21 -10.25
CA LEU A 75 -25.37 -4.10 -10.52
C LEU A 75 -25.65 -3.94 -12.02
N LYS A 76 -24.64 -4.16 -12.87
CA LYS A 76 -24.83 -4.12 -14.33
C LYS A 76 -25.73 -5.25 -14.82
N ASN A 77 -25.58 -6.45 -14.27
CA ASN A 77 -26.46 -7.59 -14.58
C ASN A 77 -27.89 -7.31 -14.10
N GLU A 78 -28.06 -6.77 -12.90
CA GLU A 78 -29.37 -6.39 -12.36
C GLU A 78 -30.05 -5.31 -13.22
N VAL A 79 -29.31 -4.28 -13.65
CA VAL A 79 -29.82 -3.29 -14.60
C VAL A 79 -30.20 -3.91 -15.94
N GLN A 80 -29.47 -4.92 -16.41
CA GLN A 80 -29.83 -5.64 -17.64
C GLN A 80 -31.11 -6.48 -17.45
N LEU A 81 -31.23 -7.20 -16.33
CA LEU A 81 -32.42 -7.95 -15.96
C LEU A 81 -33.63 -7.03 -15.80
N LEU A 82 -33.48 -5.86 -15.17
CA LEU A 82 -34.55 -4.87 -15.02
C LEU A 82 -34.97 -4.20 -16.35
N LYS A 83 -34.13 -4.26 -17.38
CA LYS A 83 -34.50 -3.83 -18.75
C LYS A 83 -35.21 -4.93 -19.54
N ASP A 84 -35.22 -6.16 -19.03
CA ASP A 84 -35.90 -7.28 -19.65
C ASP A 84 -37.35 -7.33 -19.18
N ASP A 85 -38.29 -7.09 -20.09
CA ASP A 85 -39.73 -7.08 -19.81
C ASP A 85 -40.23 -8.42 -19.24
N GLU A 86 -39.61 -9.55 -19.61
CA GLU A 86 -39.98 -10.86 -19.09
C GLU A 86 -39.58 -11.01 -17.63
N TYR A 87 -38.39 -10.54 -17.27
CA TYR A 87 -37.91 -10.54 -15.89
C TYR A 87 -38.74 -9.60 -15.01
N VAL A 88 -39.04 -8.39 -15.48
CA VAL A 88 -39.91 -7.43 -14.77
C VAL A 88 -41.32 -8.00 -14.59
N ALA A 89 -41.87 -8.66 -15.60
CA ALA A 89 -43.19 -9.29 -15.50
C ALA A 89 -43.20 -10.50 -14.53
N LYS A 90 -42.10 -11.27 -14.44
CA LYS A 90 -41.94 -12.34 -13.44
C LYS A 90 -41.85 -11.78 -12.03
N LEU A 91 -41.08 -10.72 -11.83
CA LEU A 91 -40.96 -10.03 -10.55
C LEU A 91 -42.30 -9.42 -10.11
N ALA A 92 -43.03 -8.80 -11.03
CA ALA A 92 -44.37 -8.24 -10.77
C ALA A 92 -45.37 -9.33 -10.36
N ARG A 93 -45.36 -10.48 -11.05
CA ARG A 93 -46.17 -11.66 -10.67
C ARG A 93 -45.80 -12.18 -9.29
N ALA A 94 -44.51 -12.35 -9.01
CA ALA A 94 -44.02 -12.96 -7.79
C ALA A 94 -44.21 -12.08 -6.54
N LYS A 95 -43.99 -10.76 -6.64
CA LYS A 95 -44.04 -9.84 -5.49
C LYS A 95 -45.36 -9.10 -5.35
N TYR A 96 -46.07 -8.85 -6.45
CA TYR A 96 -47.23 -7.97 -6.48
C TYR A 96 -48.50 -8.64 -7.00
N PHE A 97 -48.48 -9.98 -7.19
CA PHE A 97 -49.61 -10.75 -7.71
C PHE A 97 -50.18 -10.20 -9.03
N TYR A 98 -49.34 -9.52 -9.82
CA TYR A 98 -49.74 -8.89 -11.08
C TYR A 98 -50.10 -9.96 -12.11
N SER A 99 -51.23 -9.85 -12.81
CA SER A 99 -51.60 -10.74 -13.91
C SER A 99 -52.11 -9.94 -15.11
N LYS A 100 -51.95 -10.50 -16.31
CA LYS A 100 -52.49 -9.89 -17.55
C LYS A 100 -53.97 -10.22 -17.74
N GLU A 101 -54.65 -9.50 -18.62
CA GLU A 101 -56.04 -9.79 -18.99
C GLU A 101 -56.18 -11.26 -19.43
N GLY A 102 -57.08 -12.00 -18.76
CA GLY A 102 -57.31 -13.43 -18.97
C GLY A 102 -56.48 -14.38 -18.09
N GLU A 103 -55.55 -13.89 -17.26
CA GLU A 103 -54.79 -14.70 -16.29
C GLU A 103 -55.47 -14.71 -14.90
N GLN A 104 -55.64 -15.90 -14.30
CA GLN A 104 -56.30 -16.08 -13.00
C GLN A 104 -55.28 -16.28 -11.86
N VAL A 105 -55.31 -15.40 -10.86
CA VAL A 105 -54.38 -15.42 -9.71
C VAL A 105 -54.97 -16.26 -8.58
N TYR A 106 -54.27 -17.31 -8.18
CA TYR A 106 -54.67 -18.17 -7.06
C TYR A 106 -53.83 -17.82 -5.82
N SER A 107 -54.49 -17.28 -4.80
CA SER A 107 -53.87 -17.02 -3.50
C SER A 107 -54.10 -18.24 -2.61
N ILE A 108 -53.04 -18.99 -2.29
CA ILE A 108 -53.13 -20.21 -1.47
C ILE A 108 -52.86 -19.81 -0.01
N PRO A 109 -53.88 -19.84 0.88
CA PRO A 109 -53.76 -19.29 2.24
C PRO A 109 -52.64 -19.91 3.09
N GLN A 110 -52.32 -21.18 2.84
CA GLN A 110 -51.29 -21.94 3.58
C GLN A 110 -49.85 -21.55 3.19
N LEU A 111 -49.66 -20.90 2.04
CA LEU A 111 -48.36 -20.46 1.52
C LEU A 111 -48.08 -18.98 1.83
N ASN A 112 -49.13 -18.18 1.97
CA ASN A 112 -49.04 -16.75 2.25
C ASN A 112 -48.65 -16.47 3.72
N SER A 113 -49.03 -17.36 4.64
CA SER A 113 -48.66 -17.24 6.06
C SER A 113 -47.16 -17.33 6.31
N SER A 114 -46.39 -17.97 5.40
CA SER A 114 -44.93 -18.09 5.52
C SER A 114 -44.15 -16.94 4.87
N ILE A 115 -44.81 -16.02 4.16
CA ILE A 115 -44.16 -14.85 3.51
C ILE A 115 -44.24 -13.61 4.41
N ASP A 116 -45.27 -13.50 5.26
CA ASP A 116 -45.42 -12.39 6.21
C ASP A 116 -44.49 -12.52 7.44
N ASP A 117 -43.88 -13.68 7.67
CA ASP A 117 -43.02 -13.97 8.82
C ASP A 117 -41.54 -13.58 8.61
N GLU A 118 -41.14 -13.14 7.40
CA GLU A 118 -39.77 -12.71 7.07
C GLU A 118 -39.63 -11.17 6.94
N LYS A 119 -40.48 -10.42 7.65
CA LYS A 119 -40.47 -8.95 7.70
C LYS A 119 -39.65 -8.39 8.85
#